data_AF-A0AAN4HF89-F1
#
_entry.id   AF-A0AAN4HF89-F1
#
_cell.length_a   1.000
_cell.length_b   1.000
_cell.length_c   1.000
_cell.angle_alpha   90.00
_cell.angle_beta   90.00
_cell.angle_gamma   90.00
#
_symmetry.space_group_name_H-M   'P 1'
#
loop_
_entity.id
_entity.type
_entity.pdbx_description
1 polymer ?
#
loop_
_entity_poly.entity_id
_entity_poly.type
_entity_poly.pdbx_seq_one_letter_code
_entity_poly.pdbx_strand_id
1 'polypeptide(L)'
;MGTITYLSSFISCVSDRSLDGVAGGAALAGCVAQFIGFSVISAKENNLGGILAQALCTPKVQLPNITKNPMILVPTVVASAIVGPVSALIFQLEAGKEIAGLGLSSLIAPINLISSEGWEVLPAMVITYIVIPVAVSYILYIALKKAGRIHSGDMTVPQS
;
A
#
# COMPACT_ATOMS: atom_id res chain seq x y z
N MET A 1 8.14 -5.26 -23.54
CA MET A 1 6.92 -6.11 -23.61
C MET A 1 6.87 -7.20 -22.52
N GLY A 2 8.00 -7.75 -22.03
CA GLY A 2 7.99 -8.89 -21.10
C GLY A 2 7.66 -8.61 -19.62
N THR A 3 8.00 -7.45 -19.07
CA THR A 3 7.90 -7.19 -17.61
C THR A 3 6.46 -6.97 -17.11
N ILE A 4 5.56 -6.48 -17.98
CA ILE A 4 4.15 -6.20 -17.62
C ILE A 4 3.35 -7.51 -17.52
N THR A 5 3.66 -8.51 -18.33
CA THR A 5 2.98 -9.81 -18.30
C THR A 5 3.31 -10.61 -17.04
N TYR A 6 4.55 -10.54 -16.53
CA TYR A 6 4.90 -11.18 -15.25
C TYR A 6 4.17 -10.54 -14.06
N LEU A 7 3.98 -9.21 -14.06
CA LEU A 7 3.26 -8.52 -12.99
C LEU A 7 1.77 -8.88 -12.99
N SER A 8 1.13 -8.92 -14.17
CA SER A 8 -0.25 -9.38 -14.31
C SER A 8 -0.40 -10.86 -13.97
N SER A 9 0.60 -11.70 -14.27
CA SER A 9 0.58 -13.13 -13.92
C SER A 9 0.75 -13.35 -12.41
N PHE A 10 1.55 -12.54 -11.72
CA PHE A 10 1.64 -12.54 -10.25
C PHE A 10 0.32 -12.11 -9.60
N ILE A 11 -0.33 -11.06 -10.13
CA ILE A 11 -1.64 -10.60 -9.66
C ILE A 11 -2.72 -11.66 -9.90
N SER A 12 -2.72 -12.31 -11.08
CA SER A 12 -3.67 -13.37 -11.41
C SER A 12 -3.48 -14.62 -10.54
N CYS A 13 -2.23 -14.98 -10.21
CA CYS A 13 -1.91 -16.14 -9.39
C CYS A 13 -2.26 -15.95 -7.90
N VAL A 14 -2.23 -14.71 -7.40
CA VAL A 14 -2.76 -14.38 -6.06
C VAL A 14 -4.29 -14.45 -6.07
N SER A 15 -4.93 -13.91 -7.12
CA SER A 15 -6.40 -13.86 -7.27
C SER A 15 -7.11 -15.21 -7.42
N ASP A 16 -6.36 -16.29 -7.65
CA ASP A 16 -6.86 -17.67 -7.86
C ASP A 16 -6.93 -18.50 -6.57
N ARG A 17 -6.28 -18.06 -5.47
CA ARG A 17 -6.59 -18.61 -4.14
C ARG A 17 -7.83 -17.90 -3.63
N SER A 18 -8.81 -18.63 -3.11
CA SER A 18 -10.04 -18.10 -2.52
C SER A 18 -9.78 -16.95 -1.52
N LEU A 19 -9.69 -15.72 -2.02
CA LEU A 19 -9.51 -14.48 -1.26
C LEU A 19 -10.88 -13.96 -0.80
N ASP A 20 -11.65 -14.86 -0.19
CA ASP A 20 -12.98 -14.56 0.31
C ASP A 20 -12.94 -14.50 1.84
N GLY A 21 -13.72 -13.59 2.43
CA GLY A 21 -13.71 -13.32 3.86
C GLY A 21 -12.41 -12.66 4.35
N VAL A 22 -11.88 -13.14 5.48
CA VAL A 22 -10.70 -12.57 6.17
C VAL A 22 -9.44 -12.55 5.31
N ALA A 23 -9.28 -13.53 4.40
CA ALA A 23 -8.13 -13.58 3.50
C ALA A 23 -8.14 -12.40 2.51
N GLY A 24 -9.32 -12.01 2.01
CA GLY A 24 -9.48 -10.87 1.13
C GLY A 24 -9.19 -9.55 1.84
N GLY A 25 -9.63 -9.39 3.09
CA GLY A 25 -9.34 -8.18 3.87
C GLY A 25 -7.88 -8.06 4.30
N ALA A 26 -7.17 -9.18 4.51
CA ALA A 26 -5.73 -9.19 4.73
C ALA A 26 -4.95 -8.70 3.49
N ALA A 27 -5.33 -9.18 2.30
CA ALA A 27 -4.73 -8.75 1.05
C ALA A 27 -5.02 -7.27 0.74
N LEU A 28 -6.24 -6.83 1.02
CA LEU A 28 -6.62 -5.42 0.88
C LEU A 28 -5.75 -4.54 1.79
N ALA A 29 -5.65 -4.88 3.07
CA ALA A 29 -4.86 -4.13 4.04
C ALA A 29 -3.38 -4.02 3.64
N GLY A 30 -2.79 -5.11 3.13
CA GLY A 30 -1.43 -5.12 2.58
C GLY A 30 -1.28 -4.19 1.37
N CYS A 31 -2.22 -4.23 0.43
CA CYS A 31 -2.23 -3.32 -0.72
C CYS A 31 -2.34 -1.85 -0.30
N VAL A 32 -3.23 -1.54 0.66
CA VAL A 32 -3.41 -0.19 1.19
C VAL A 32 -2.17 0.31 1.93
N ALA A 33 -1.53 -0.55 2.73
CA ALA A 33 -0.27 -0.24 3.41
C ALA A 33 0.83 0.16 2.43
N GLN A 34 0.87 -0.47 1.26
CA GLN A 34 1.83 -0.13 0.21
C GLN A 34 1.57 1.27 -0.39
N PHE A 35 0.31 1.61 -0.66
CA PHE A 35 -0.08 2.92 -1.19
C PHE A 35 0.27 4.05 -0.21
N ILE A 36 -0.16 3.89 1.05
CA ILE A 36 0.11 4.87 2.11
C ILE A 36 1.60 4.95 2.43
N GLY A 37 2.29 3.82 2.51
CA GLY A 37 3.73 3.78 2.75
C GLY A 37 4.52 4.55 1.70
N PHE A 38 4.21 4.35 0.41
CA PHE A 38 4.84 5.11 -0.66
C PHE A 38 4.51 6.60 -0.59
N SER A 39 3.25 6.95 -0.33
CA SER A 39 2.79 8.33 -0.22
C SER A 39 3.49 9.09 0.93
N VAL A 40 3.61 8.46 2.11
CA VAL A 40 4.27 9.03 3.31
C VAL A 40 5.76 9.26 3.09
N ILE A 41 6.44 8.27 2.50
CA ILE A 41 7.87 8.33 2.24
C ILE A 41 8.19 9.41 1.19
N SER A 42 7.34 9.54 0.18
CA SER A 42 7.42 10.52 -0.89
C SER A 42 6.98 11.93 -0.48
N ALA A 43 6.24 12.07 0.62
CA ALA A 43 5.67 13.34 1.05
C ALA A 43 6.69 14.45 1.34
N LYS A 44 7.94 14.08 1.65
CA LYS A 44 9.03 15.05 1.87
C LYS A 44 9.66 15.59 0.59
N GLU A 45 9.49 14.92 -0.54
CA GLU A 45 10.20 15.24 -1.79
C GLU A 45 9.25 15.62 -2.94
N ASN A 46 7.93 15.52 -2.73
CA ASN A 46 6.93 15.74 -3.76
C ASN A 46 5.82 16.71 -3.34
N ASN A 47 5.22 17.37 -4.34
CA ASN A 47 4.05 18.23 -4.16
C ASN A 47 2.83 17.43 -3.69
N LEU A 48 1.91 18.10 -2.98
CA LEU A 48 0.63 17.55 -2.51
C LEU A 48 -0.15 16.78 -3.59
N GLY A 49 -0.12 17.24 -4.84
CA GLY A 49 -0.75 16.55 -5.96
C GLY A 49 -0.13 15.18 -6.28
N GLY A 50 1.20 15.04 -6.17
CA GLY A 50 1.88 13.76 -6.37
C GLY A 50 1.63 12.77 -5.23
N ILE A 51 1.51 13.28 -4.00
CA ILE A 51 1.17 12.49 -2.80
C ILE A 51 -0.25 11.93 -2.91
N LEU A 52 -1.21 12.78 -3.30
CA LEU A 52 -2.61 12.39 -3.52
C LEU A 52 -2.74 11.41 -4.68
N ALA A 53 -2.02 11.61 -5.79
CA ALA A 53 -2.04 10.68 -6.91
C ALA A 53 -1.49 9.29 -6.53
N GLN A 54 -0.47 9.22 -5.66
CA GLN A 54 0.07 7.95 -5.18
C GLN A 54 -0.87 7.25 -4.19
N ALA A 55 -1.52 8.01 -3.31
CA ALA A 55 -2.44 7.47 -2.32
C ALA A 55 -3.80 7.04 -2.93
N LEU A 56 -4.31 7.77 -3.93
CA LEU A 56 -5.65 7.56 -4.50
C LEU A 56 -5.67 6.88 -5.86
N CYS A 57 -4.66 7.05 -6.70
CA CYS A 57 -4.64 6.47 -8.05
C CYS A 57 -3.76 5.23 -8.10
N THR A 58 -2.44 5.36 -7.92
CA THR A 58 -1.53 4.21 -7.99
C THR A 58 -0.11 4.51 -7.51
N PRO A 59 0.56 3.57 -6.79
CA PRO A 59 1.99 3.66 -6.50
C PRO A 59 2.86 3.48 -7.75
N LYS A 60 2.29 3.13 -8.92
CA LYS A 60 3.03 3.06 -10.20
C LYS A 60 3.71 4.39 -10.57
N VAL A 61 3.26 5.51 -10.00
CA VAL A 61 3.91 6.82 -10.15
C VAL A 61 5.36 6.81 -9.60
N GLN A 62 5.68 5.93 -8.64
CA GLN A 62 7.04 5.74 -8.13
C GLN A 62 7.82 4.63 -8.84
N LEU A 63 7.23 3.92 -9.82
CA LEU A 63 7.92 2.87 -10.56
C LEU A 63 9.22 3.31 -11.26
N PRO A 64 9.30 4.48 -11.94
CA PRO A 64 10.57 4.94 -12.53
C PRO A 64 11.65 5.19 -11.48
N ASN A 65 11.23 5.47 -10.25
CA ASN A 65 12.08 5.80 -9.14
C ASN A 65 12.58 4.55 -8.39
N ILE A 66 11.70 3.55 -8.20
CA ILE A 66 12.05 2.19 -7.73
C ILE A 66 13.03 1.50 -8.67
N THR A 67 12.90 1.75 -9.98
CA THR A 67 13.82 1.18 -10.99
C THR A 67 15.23 1.75 -10.86
N LYS A 68 15.37 3.01 -10.42
CA LYS A 68 16.68 3.64 -10.15
C LYS A 68 17.25 3.17 -8.82
N ASN A 69 16.42 3.10 -7.77
CA ASN A 69 16.84 2.61 -6.46
C ASN A 69 15.80 1.65 -5.86
N PRO A 70 16.02 0.32 -5.91
CA PRO A 70 15.08 -0.67 -5.39
C PRO A 70 14.94 -0.63 -3.86
N MET A 71 15.84 0.07 -3.17
CA MET A 71 15.81 0.20 -1.72
C MET A 71 14.58 0.94 -1.18
N ILE A 72 13.90 1.71 -2.02
CA ILE A 72 12.68 2.46 -1.67
C ILE A 72 11.48 1.52 -1.47
N LEU A 73 11.55 0.30 -2.03
CA LEU A 73 10.52 -0.73 -1.89
C LEU A 73 10.60 -1.47 -0.54
N VAL A 74 11.78 -1.51 0.08
CA VAL A 74 12.01 -2.21 1.37
C VAL A 74 11.06 -1.72 2.48
N PRO A 75 10.96 -0.41 2.77
CA PRO A 75 10.12 0.05 3.88
C PRO A 75 8.63 -0.25 3.65
N THR A 76 8.15 -0.13 2.41
CA THR A 76 6.73 -0.36 2.08
C THR A 76 6.37 -1.83 2.04
N VAL A 77 7.27 -2.71 1.59
CA VAL A 77 7.07 -4.17 1.65
C VAL A 77 7.08 -4.67 3.08
N VAL A 78 7.99 -4.17 3.93
CA VAL A 78 8.00 -4.56 5.35
C VAL A 78 6.73 -4.07 6.05
N ALA A 79 6.26 -2.85 5.77
CA ALA A 79 4.98 -2.36 6.29
C ALA A 79 3.81 -3.25 5.85
N SER A 80 3.73 -3.61 4.58
CA SER A 80 2.69 -4.50 4.03
C SER A 80 2.73 -5.90 4.65
N ALA A 81 3.93 -6.47 4.83
CA ALA A 81 4.12 -7.79 5.44
C ALA A 81 3.69 -7.83 6.92
N ILE A 82 3.70 -6.70 7.62
CA ILE A 82 3.22 -6.59 9.01
C ILE A 82 1.72 -6.32 9.04
N VAL A 83 1.24 -5.40 8.20
CA VAL A 83 -0.17 -4.97 8.20
C VAL A 83 -1.11 -6.10 7.73
N GLY A 84 -0.70 -6.92 6.76
CA GLY A 84 -1.52 -8.04 6.28
C GLY A 84 -1.94 -9.01 7.39
N PRO A 85 -0.99 -9.63 8.13
CA PRO A 85 -1.29 -10.49 9.26
C PRO A 85 -2.02 -9.77 10.39
N VAL A 86 -1.69 -8.50 10.67
CA VAL A 86 -2.35 -7.71 11.72
C VAL A 86 -3.82 -7.48 11.39
N SER A 87 -4.14 -7.16 10.14
CA SER A 87 -5.52 -7.00 9.66
C SER A 87 -6.31 -8.30 9.79
N ALA A 88 -5.71 -9.41 9.36
CA ALA A 88 -6.35 -10.73 9.37
C ALA A 88 -6.61 -11.27 10.78
N LEU A 89 -5.63 -11.13 11.69
CA LEU A 89 -5.66 -11.79 12.99
C LEU A 89 -6.28 -10.94 14.10
N ILE A 90 -6.10 -9.62 14.07
CA ILE A 90 -6.55 -8.73 15.14
C ILE A 90 -7.94 -8.15 14.83
N PHE A 91 -8.13 -7.66 13.61
CA PHE A 91 -9.37 -6.97 13.23
C PHE A 91 -10.33 -7.82 12.42
N GLN A 92 -9.89 -8.99 11.93
CA GLN A 92 -10.67 -9.94 11.12
C GLN A 92 -11.49 -9.24 10.01
N LEU A 93 -10.90 -8.23 9.36
CA LEU A 93 -11.58 -7.51 8.30
C LEU A 93 -11.84 -8.46 7.14
N GLU A 94 -13.09 -8.54 6.71
CA GLU A 94 -13.49 -9.34 5.57
C GLU A 94 -13.63 -8.48 4.33
N ALA A 95 -13.12 -8.96 3.20
CA ALA A 95 -13.35 -8.32 1.91
C ALA A 95 -13.59 -9.38 0.86
N GLY A 96 -14.53 -9.13 -0.03
CA GLY A 96 -14.75 -9.99 -1.19
C GLY A 96 -13.56 -9.98 -2.14
N LYS A 97 -13.40 -11.07 -2.89
CA LYS A 97 -12.38 -11.26 -3.94
C LYS A 97 -12.25 -10.06 -4.89
N GLU A 98 -13.35 -9.40 -5.23
CA GLU A 98 -13.36 -8.29 -6.19
C GLU A 98 -12.56 -7.08 -5.71
N ILE A 99 -12.43 -6.92 -4.39
CA ILE A 99 -11.90 -5.71 -3.75
C ILE A 99 -10.55 -5.98 -3.07
N ALA A 100 -10.27 -7.22 -2.71
CA ALA A 100 -9.04 -7.66 -2.06
C ALA A 100 -7.72 -7.15 -2.72
N GLY A 101 -7.73 -6.93 -4.05
CA GLY A 101 -6.57 -6.44 -4.80
C GLY A 101 -6.59 -4.95 -5.21
N LEU A 102 -7.67 -4.21 -4.91
CA LEU A 102 -7.86 -2.83 -5.38
C LEU A 102 -7.04 -1.80 -4.59
N GLY A 103 -6.76 -2.07 -3.31
CA GLY A 103 -6.10 -1.11 -2.43
C GLY A 103 -6.97 0.14 -2.17
N LEU A 104 -6.34 1.32 -2.05
CA LEU A 104 -7.04 2.60 -1.82
C LEU A 104 -7.59 3.26 -3.10
N SER A 105 -7.46 2.59 -4.25
CA SER A 105 -7.82 3.17 -5.54
C SER A 105 -9.28 3.64 -5.57
N SER A 106 -9.47 4.94 -5.83
CA SER A 106 -10.78 5.61 -5.92
C SER A 106 -11.67 5.48 -4.67
N LEU A 107 -11.11 5.17 -3.50
CA LEU A 107 -11.85 4.93 -2.24
C LEU A 107 -12.94 3.83 -2.33
N ILE A 108 -12.93 3.00 -3.37
CA ILE A 108 -13.96 1.96 -3.57
C ILE A 108 -13.91 0.94 -2.43
N ALA A 109 -12.71 0.53 -2.03
CA ALA A 109 -12.52 -0.46 -0.98
C ALA A 109 -13.01 -0.01 0.41
N PRO A 110 -12.64 1.18 0.93
CA PRO A 110 -13.16 1.63 2.22
C PRO A 110 -14.68 1.87 2.16
N ILE A 111 -15.23 2.38 1.05
CA ILE A 111 -16.69 2.56 0.90
C ILE A 111 -17.42 1.21 0.94
N ASN A 112 -16.88 0.19 0.28
CA ASN A 112 -17.49 -1.13 0.26
C ASN A 112 -17.46 -1.81 1.63
N LEU A 113 -16.33 -1.74 2.34
CA LEU A 113 -16.20 -2.24 3.71
C LEU A 113 -17.19 -1.59 4.67
N ILE A 114 -17.34 -0.25 4.60
CA ILE A 114 -18.33 0.48 5.41
C ILE A 114 -19.75 0.06 5.03
N SER A 115 -20.01 -0.26 3.77
CA SER A 115 -21.33 -0.71 3.30
C SER A 115 -21.65 -2.14 3.73
N SER A 116 -20.64 -3.01 3.87
CA SER A 116 -20.80 -4.42 4.25
C SER A 116 -20.87 -4.62 5.77
N GLU A 117 -19.97 -3.96 6.51
CA GLU A 117 -19.77 -4.16 7.95
C GLU A 117 -20.31 -2.98 8.80
N GLY A 118 -20.75 -1.89 8.15
CA GLY A 118 -21.25 -0.70 8.83
C GLY A 118 -20.18 0.30 9.27
N TRP A 119 -20.58 1.31 10.03
CA TRP A 119 -19.66 2.39 10.48
C TRP A 119 -18.69 1.96 11.60
N GLU A 120 -18.91 0.79 12.20
CA GLU A 120 -18.13 0.29 13.34
C GLU A 120 -16.73 -0.19 12.93
N VAL A 121 -16.53 -0.57 11.66
CA VAL A 121 -15.21 -0.96 11.13
C VAL A 121 -14.31 0.23 10.81
N LEU A 122 -14.85 1.45 10.79
CA LEU A 122 -14.10 2.66 10.45
C LEU A 122 -12.87 2.90 11.36
N PRO A 123 -12.95 2.82 12.70
CA PRO A 123 -11.78 2.95 13.57
C PRO A 123 -10.73 1.86 13.32
N ALA A 124 -11.15 0.60 13.16
CA ALA A 124 -10.26 -0.51 12.82
C ALA A 124 -9.54 -0.27 11.49
N MET A 125 -10.27 0.22 10.50
CA MET A 125 -9.77 0.55 9.17
C MET A 125 -8.75 1.68 9.22
N VAL A 126 -9.03 2.78 9.93
CA VAL A 126 -8.10 3.91 10.05
C VAL A 126 -6.80 3.49 10.74
N ILE A 127 -6.89 2.69 11.80
CA ILE A 127 -5.71 2.20 12.53
C ILE A 127 -4.86 1.31 11.60
N THR A 128 -5.51 0.36 10.92
CA THR A 128 -4.81 -0.66 10.14
C THR A 128 -4.30 -0.13 8.80
N TYR A 129 -5.05 0.75 8.14
CA TYR A 129 -4.76 1.22 6.78
C TYR A 129 -3.95 2.51 6.76
N ILE A 130 -3.97 3.30 7.83
CA ILE A 130 -3.25 4.57 7.89
C ILE A 130 -2.23 4.54 9.01
N VAL A 131 -2.65 4.37 10.26
CA VAL A 131 -1.76 4.59 11.42
C VAL A 131 -0.56 3.64 11.43
N ILE A 132 -0.80 2.33 11.33
CA ILE A 132 0.26 1.32 11.33
C ILE A 132 1.21 1.49 10.13
N PRO A 133 0.74 1.52 8.87
CA PRO A 133 1.63 1.65 7.73
C PRO A 133 2.37 2.99 7.69
N VAL A 134 1.78 4.10 8.15
CA VAL A 134 2.48 5.39 8.31
C VAL A 134 3.62 5.23 9.30
N ALA A 135 3.36 4.69 10.50
CA ALA A 135 4.36 4.55 11.55
C ALA A 135 5.52 3.65 11.09
N VAL A 136 5.21 2.46 10.57
CA VAL A 136 6.22 1.48 10.14
C VAL A 136 7.04 2.02 8.96
N SER A 137 6.38 2.55 7.94
CA SER A 137 7.06 3.08 6.74
C SER A 137 7.95 4.28 7.09
N TYR A 138 7.49 5.15 7.98
CA TYR A 138 8.25 6.34 8.39
C TYR A 138 9.47 5.98 9.25
N ILE A 139 9.32 5.07 10.21
CA ILE A 139 10.44 4.59 11.06
C ILE A 139 11.51 3.92 10.19
N LEU A 140 11.09 3.02 9.29
CA LEU A 140 12.02 2.34 8.38
C LEU A 140 12.69 3.31 7.42
N TYR A 141 11.95 4.28 6.88
CA TYR A 141 12.52 5.33 6.04
C TYR A 141 13.61 6.11 6.76
N ILE A 142 13.40 6.51 8.02
CA ILE A 142 14.43 7.20 8.82
C ILE A 142 15.64 6.29 9.05
N ALA A 143 15.41 5.02 9.38
CA ALA A 143 16.49 4.06 9.59
C ALA A 143 17.34 3.86 8.32
N LEU A 144 16.69 3.71 7.17
CA LEU A 144 17.34 3.57 5.85
C LEU A 144 18.07 4.84 5.40
N LYS A 145 17.50 6.02 5.71
CA LYS A 145 18.16 7.32 5.48
C LYS A 145 19.42 7.46 6.33
N LYS A 146 19.36 7.06 7.60
CA LYS A 146 20.50 7.08 8.53
C LYS A 146 21.58 6.06 8.16
N ALA A 147 21.20 4.95 7.53
CA ALA A 147 22.12 3.95 6.98
C ALA A 147 22.82 4.39 5.68
N GLY A 148 22.52 5.59 5.15
CA GLY A 148 23.14 6.11 3.92
C GLY A 148 22.70 5.39 2.64
N ARG A 149 21.64 4.57 2.72
CA ARG A 149 21.15 3.73 1.63
C ARG A 149 20.05 4.39 0.80
N ILE A 150 19.46 5.46 1.32
CA ILE A 150 18.47 6.32 0.63
C ILE A 150 18.96 7.77 0.76
N HIS A 151 19.31 8.39 -0.36
CA HIS A 151 19.75 9.79 -0.42
C HIS A 151 18.56 10.72 -0.70
N SER A 152 18.62 11.97 -0.23
CA SER A 152 17.56 12.95 -0.51
C SER A 152 17.56 13.29 -2.01
N GLY A 153 16.42 13.18 -2.69
CA GLY A 153 16.28 13.41 -4.14
C GLY A 153 16.08 12.13 -4.96
N ASP A 154 16.22 10.97 -4.32
CA ASP A 154 15.95 9.67 -4.93
C ASP A 154 14.46 9.35 -4.95
N MET A 155 13.54 10.26 -4.58
CA MET A 155 12.08 10.02 -4.55
C MET A 155 11.26 11.06 -5.30
N THR A 156 11.91 12.00 -6.00
CA THR A 156 11.22 12.97 -6.85
C THR A 156 10.45 12.30 -7.98
N VAL A 157 9.15 12.60 -8.06
CA VAL A 157 8.26 12.19 -9.13
C VAL A 157 8.37 13.21 -10.27
N PRO A 158 8.59 12.79 -11.53
CA PRO A 158 8.57 13.71 -12.67
C PRO A 158 7.18 14.37 -12.78
N GLN A 159 7.13 15.70 -12.70
CA GLN A 159 5.91 16.46 -12.93
C GLN A 159 5.94 16.88 -14.40
N SER A 160 5.04 16.30 -15.22
CA SER A 160 4.75 16.75 -16.59
C SER A 160 3.50 17.62 -16.59
#